data_AF-A0A4Q0XVV0-F1
#
_entry.id   AF-A0A4Q0XVV0-F1
#
_cell.length_a   1.000
_cell.length_b   1.000
_cell.length_c   1.000
_cell.angle_alpha   90.00
_cell.angle_beta   90.00
_cell.angle_gamma   90.00
#
_symmetry.space_group_name_H-M   'P 1'
#
loop_
_entity.id
_entity.type
_entity.pdbx_description
1 polymer ?
#
loop_
_entity_poly.entity_id
_entity_poly.type
_entity_poly.pdbx_seq_one_letter_code
_entity_poly.pdbx_strand_id
1 'polypeptide(L)'
;MIKKQFFILIICLMFTNTFATSSMSGIEKQGYFDDDDNIDILKCEESRTMDYKCLLILNSGIKKVLQITNNNECSEFSINAGKKGEIIFQCGSWGVNNTYYYQYDSISSNWYLIKLEYYKLPMNGPDDIGEHITYTYFIKKWAIDDCLMNLGKNKFVISKNLLKRQPLYKKPNIKTKMYLIKGDRVEVLEGKDDWLYILYHGKKDIKAWIPKNSVE
;
A
#
# COMPACT_ATOMS: atom_id res chain seq x y z
N MET A 1 51.41 27.91 46.01
CA MET A 1 50.81 26.60 45.67
C MET A 1 49.30 26.77 45.49
N ILE A 2 48.83 26.95 44.25
CA ILE A 2 47.40 27.06 43.94
C ILE A 2 46.98 25.75 43.27
N LYS A 3 46.14 24.96 43.95
CA LYS A 3 45.59 23.71 43.41
C LYS A 3 44.57 24.05 42.31
N LYS A 4 44.89 23.70 41.06
CA LYS A 4 43.93 23.63 39.96
C LYS A 4 42.95 22.49 40.26
N GLN A 5 41.70 22.80 40.59
CA GLN A 5 40.63 21.81 40.54
C GLN A 5 40.06 21.79 39.12
N PHE A 6 40.34 20.71 38.40
CA PHE A 6 39.71 20.39 37.13
C PHE A 6 38.33 19.81 37.42
N PHE A 7 37.27 20.56 37.14
CA PHE A 7 35.90 20.05 37.17
C PHE A 7 35.58 19.55 35.76
N ILE A 8 35.68 18.23 35.55
CA ILE A 8 35.29 17.60 34.29
C ILE A 8 33.78 17.36 34.36
N LEU A 9 33.01 18.24 33.70
CA LEU A 9 31.58 18.07 33.50
C LEU A 9 31.38 17.04 32.36
N ILE A 10 31.19 15.76 32.72
CA ILE A 10 30.80 14.73 31.74
C ILE A 10 29.33 14.97 31.40
N ILE A 11 29.08 15.73 30.35
CA ILE A 11 27.77 15.84 29.73
C ILE A 11 27.54 14.52 28.99
N CYS A 12 26.81 13.61 29.63
CA CYS A 12 26.30 12.41 28.98
C CYS A 12 25.18 12.84 28.03
N LEU A 13 25.54 13.17 26.78
CA LEU A 13 24.62 13.36 25.67
C LEU A 13 23.97 12.00 25.37
N MET A 14 22.91 11.68 26.12
CA MET A 14 21.97 10.65 25.74
C MET A 14 21.23 11.17 24.50
N PHE A 15 21.75 10.84 23.32
CA PHE A 15 20.98 10.87 22.09
C PHE A 15 19.93 9.75 22.19
N THR A 16 18.88 9.96 22.98
CA THR A 16 17.66 9.19 22.79
C THR A 16 17.08 9.69 21.48
N ASN A 17 17.29 8.93 20.40
CA ASN A 17 16.48 9.10 19.20
C ASN A 17 15.04 8.77 19.59
N THR A 18 14.30 9.76 20.05
CA THR A 18 12.85 9.69 20.19
C THR A 18 12.30 9.72 18.78
N PHE A 19 12.12 8.55 18.17
CA PHE A 19 11.32 8.43 16.96
C PHE A 19 9.86 8.57 17.37
N ALA A 20 9.18 9.60 16.86
CA ALA A 20 7.75 9.75 17.07
C ALA A 20 7.02 8.64 16.31
N THR A 21 6.56 7.62 17.03
CA THR A 21 5.65 6.62 16.47
C THR A 21 4.27 7.23 16.41
N SER A 22 3.69 7.47 15.24
CA SER A 22 2.27 7.88 15.20
C SER A 22 1.42 6.69 15.60
N SER A 23 0.79 6.81 16.76
CA SER A 23 -0.12 5.79 17.26
C SER A 23 -1.51 6.06 16.72
N MET A 24 -2.18 5.03 16.17
CA MET A 24 -3.59 5.01 15.76
C MET A 24 -4.61 5.18 16.90
N SER A 25 -4.14 5.68 18.04
CA SER A 25 -4.80 5.51 19.33
C SER A 25 -6.14 6.21 19.38
N GLY A 26 -7.19 5.40 19.51
CA GLY A 26 -8.54 5.87 19.79
C GLY A 26 -9.25 6.54 18.62
N ILE A 27 -8.84 6.30 17.38
CA ILE A 27 -9.53 6.86 16.21
C ILE A 27 -10.87 6.13 16.00
N GLU A 28 -11.96 6.89 15.97
CA GLU A 28 -13.29 6.43 15.57
C GLU A 28 -13.73 7.19 14.31
N LYS A 29 -14.28 6.44 13.34
CA LYS A 29 -14.79 7.00 12.08
C LYS A 29 -16.15 6.42 11.74
N GLN A 30 -17.03 7.27 11.21
CA GLN A 30 -18.32 6.88 10.68
C GLN A 30 -18.32 6.98 9.16
N GLY A 31 -19.05 6.09 8.49
CA GLY A 31 -19.14 6.05 7.02
C GLY A 31 -20.10 4.95 6.54
N TYR A 32 -20.24 4.82 5.22
CA TYR A 32 -21.02 3.77 4.57
C TYR A 32 -20.04 2.72 4.06
N PHE A 33 -19.67 1.74 4.90
CA PHE A 33 -18.49 0.90 4.66
C PHE A 33 -18.80 -0.45 4.00
N ASP A 34 -20.08 -0.79 3.86
CA ASP A 34 -20.59 -1.95 3.13
C ASP A 34 -21.47 -1.57 1.93
N ASP A 35 -21.23 -0.37 1.38
CA ASP A 35 -21.91 0.16 0.19
C ASP A 35 -23.43 0.34 0.33
N ASP A 36 -23.96 0.39 1.55
CA ASP A 36 -25.36 0.68 1.82
C ASP A 36 -25.63 2.19 2.10
N ASP A 37 -26.86 2.51 2.53
CA ASP A 37 -27.28 3.87 2.93
C ASP A 37 -27.29 4.07 4.46
N ASN A 38 -26.77 3.12 5.23
CA ASN A 38 -26.74 3.15 6.68
C ASN A 38 -25.36 3.52 7.20
N ILE A 39 -25.33 4.22 8.33
CA ILE A 39 -24.08 4.64 8.94
C ILE A 39 -23.48 3.47 9.73
N ASP A 40 -22.25 3.13 9.38
CA ASP A 40 -21.38 2.17 10.06
C ASP A 40 -20.32 2.89 10.91
N ILE A 41 -19.70 2.13 11.83
CA ILE A 41 -18.70 2.65 12.76
C ILE A 41 -17.42 1.83 12.66
N LEU A 42 -16.29 2.50 12.48
CA LEU A 42 -14.95 1.93 12.53
C LEU A 42 -14.22 2.46 13.76
N LYS A 43 -13.80 1.57 14.66
CA LYS A 43 -13.06 1.93 15.89
C LYS A 43 -11.70 1.28 15.88
N CYS A 44 -10.64 2.03 16.06
CA CYS A 44 -9.28 1.50 16.08
C CYS A 44 -8.72 1.44 17.50
N GLU A 45 -8.07 0.32 17.81
CA GLU A 45 -7.44 0.08 19.10
C GLU A 45 -6.19 0.97 19.26
N GLU A 46 -5.90 1.34 20.51
CA GLU A 46 -4.61 1.95 20.83
C GLU A 46 -3.48 0.95 20.60
N SER A 47 -2.56 1.30 19.71
CA SER A 47 -1.38 0.50 19.44
C SER A 47 -0.14 1.38 19.49
N ARG A 48 0.84 0.93 20.27
CA ARG A 48 2.20 1.47 20.31
C ARG A 48 3.14 0.73 19.35
N THR A 49 2.59 -0.19 18.55
CA THR A 49 3.33 -1.02 17.62
C THR A 49 3.02 -0.60 16.19
N MET A 50 3.76 -1.13 15.21
CA MET A 50 3.47 -0.97 13.78
C MET A 50 2.30 -1.85 13.32
N ASP A 51 1.71 -2.60 14.23
CA ASP A 51 0.52 -3.40 13.98
C ASP A 51 -0.72 -2.62 14.40
N TYR A 52 -1.65 -2.55 13.48
CA TYR A 52 -2.85 -1.74 13.58
C TYR A 52 -4.07 -2.63 13.55
N LYS A 53 -5.02 -2.38 14.45
CA LYS A 53 -6.23 -3.18 14.57
C LYS A 53 -7.44 -2.28 14.74
N CYS A 54 -8.45 -2.49 13.91
CA CYS A 54 -9.72 -1.80 13.97
C CYS A 54 -10.88 -2.78 13.94
N LEU A 55 -11.95 -2.41 14.62
CA LEU A 55 -13.22 -3.08 14.62
C LEU A 55 -14.20 -2.27 13.77
N LEU A 56 -14.59 -2.85 12.63
CA LEU A 56 -15.70 -2.38 11.82
C LEU A 56 -17.00 -2.96 12.39
N ILE A 57 -17.95 -2.10 12.68
CA ILE A 57 -19.28 -2.42 13.22
C ILE A 57 -20.28 -1.89 12.21
N LEU A 58 -20.92 -2.80 11.49
CA LEU A 58 -21.94 -2.45 10.51
C LEU A 58 -23.28 -2.19 11.19
N ASN A 59 -24.13 -1.38 10.56
CA ASN A 59 -25.48 -1.12 11.04
C ASN A 59 -26.30 -2.41 11.22
N SER A 60 -26.07 -3.40 10.34
CA SER A 60 -26.65 -4.76 10.41
C SER A 60 -26.28 -5.55 11.68
N GLY A 61 -25.35 -5.04 12.50
CA GLY A 61 -24.84 -5.70 13.71
C GLY A 61 -23.64 -6.62 13.44
N ILE A 62 -23.26 -6.82 12.18
CA ILE A 62 -22.07 -7.57 11.80
C ILE A 62 -20.82 -6.83 12.27
N LYS A 63 -19.86 -7.57 12.81
CA LYS A 63 -18.57 -7.05 13.25
C LYS A 63 -17.45 -7.71 12.49
N LYS A 64 -16.50 -6.91 11.99
CA LYS A 64 -15.31 -7.37 11.28
C LYS A 64 -14.06 -6.73 11.87
N VAL A 65 -12.99 -7.53 12.01
CA VAL A 65 -11.70 -7.03 12.48
C VAL A 65 -10.82 -6.75 11.27
N LEU A 66 -10.40 -5.50 11.13
CA LEU A 66 -9.41 -5.07 10.15
C LEU A 66 -8.06 -5.03 10.87
N GLN A 67 -7.09 -5.82 10.41
CA GLN A 67 -5.76 -5.86 11.01
C GLN A 67 -4.71 -5.61 9.95
N ILE A 68 -3.76 -4.71 10.20
CA ILE A 68 -2.57 -4.49 9.38
C ILE A 68 -1.38 -4.85 10.25
N THR A 69 -0.59 -5.83 9.85
CA THR A 69 0.60 -6.28 10.59
C THR A 69 1.88 -5.98 9.82
N ASN A 70 3.01 -5.78 10.51
CA ASN A 70 4.31 -5.49 9.92
C ASN A 70 4.27 -4.26 9.00
N ASN A 71 3.54 -3.21 9.38
CA ASN A 71 3.58 -1.96 8.63
C ASN A 71 4.96 -1.29 8.81
N ASN A 72 5.30 -0.35 7.94
CA ASN A 72 6.46 0.50 8.15
C ASN A 72 6.20 1.48 9.30
N GLU A 73 7.27 2.10 9.84
CA GLU A 73 7.13 3.20 10.79
C GLU A 73 6.37 4.37 10.15
N CYS A 74 5.18 4.65 10.67
CA CYS A 74 4.33 5.75 10.24
C CYS A 74 4.56 6.95 11.16
N SER A 75 5.04 8.06 10.60
CA SER A 75 5.10 9.37 11.29
C SER A 75 3.76 10.09 11.30
N GLU A 76 2.90 9.79 10.32
CA GLU A 76 1.53 10.26 10.24
C GLU A 76 0.63 9.10 9.84
N PHE A 77 -0.46 8.93 10.58
CA PHE A 77 -1.48 7.94 10.29
C PHE A 77 -2.84 8.60 10.19
N SER A 78 -3.63 8.27 9.17
CA SER A 78 -5.00 8.78 9.04
C SER A 78 -5.97 7.72 8.53
N ILE A 79 -7.24 7.90 8.90
CA ILE A 79 -8.35 7.06 8.46
C ILE A 79 -9.39 7.95 7.80
N ASN A 80 -9.71 7.64 6.56
CA ASN A 80 -10.70 8.36 5.78
C ASN A 80 -11.79 7.38 5.32
N ALA A 81 -13.05 7.82 5.42
CA ALA A 81 -14.14 7.21 4.68
C ALA A 81 -14.01 7.73 3.25
N GLY A 82 -13.75 6.83 2.29
CA GLY A 82 -13.63 7.18 0.89
C GLY A 82 -15.02 7.36 0.27
N LYS A 83 -15.23 6.69 -0.86
CA LYS A 83 -16.60 6.51 -1.39
C LYS A 83 -17.36 5.48 -0.55
N LYS A 84 -18.65 5.29 -0.84
CA LYS A 84 -19.40 4.17 -0.28
C LYS A 84 -18.68 2.85 -0.53
N GLY A 85 -18.69 1.98 0.46
CA GLY A 85 -17.95 0.72 0.46
C GLY A 85 -16.44 0.86 0.62
N GLU A 86 -15.89 2.05 0.92
CA GLU A 86 -14.44 2.28 0.95
C GLU A 86 -13.93 2.84 2.28
N ILE A 87 -12.92 2.17 2.83
CA ILE A 87 -12.13 2.64 3.97
C ILE A 87 -10.70 2.84 3.51
N ILE A 88 -10.12 4.01 3.78
CA ILE A 88 -8.75 4.35 3.40
C ILE A 88 -7.94 4.58 4.66
N PHE A 89 -6.88 3.79 4.85
CA PHE A 89 -5.86 4.03 5.85
C PHE A 89 -4.62 4.58 5.18
N GLN A 90 -4.10 5.69 5.66
CA GLN A 90 -2.85 6.28 5.16
C GLN A 90 -1.81 6.27 6.26
N CYS A 91 -0.59 5.91 5.90
CA CYS A 91 0.57 5.83 6.77
C CYS A 91 1.78 6.46 6.06
N GLY A 92 2.27 7.59 6.54
CA GLY A 92 3.61 8.10 6.18
C GLY A 92 3.74 9.62 6.21
N SER A 93 4.98 10.11 6.36
CA SER A 93 5.34 11.54 6.23
C SER A 93 6.58 11.71 5.35
N TRP A 94 7.67 10.98 5.64
CA TRP A 94 8.93 10.95 4.85
C TRP A 94 9.43 9.51 4.67
N GLY A 95 9.98 9.18 3.50
CA GLY A 95 10.42 7.82 3.18
C GLY A 95 9.29 6.95 2.62
N VAL A 96 9.11 5.73 3.15
CA VAL A 96 8.05 4.82 2.69
C VAL A 96 6.70 5.33 3.17
N ASN A 97 5.73 5.43 2.27
CA ASN A 97 4.35 5.80 2.55
C ASN A 97 3.43 4.70 2.02
N ASN A 98 2.49 4.29 2.85
CA ASN A 98 1.57 3.19 2.61
C ASN A 98 0.13 3.68 2.70
N THR A 99 -0.64 3.42 1.66
CA THR A 99 -2.09 3.64 1.64
C THR A 99 -2.80 2.30 1.48
N TYR A 100 -3.63 1.95 2.45
CA TYR A 100 -4.46 0.75 2.43
C TYR A 100 -5.90 1.13 2.10
N TYR A 101 -6.48 0.49 1.10
CA TYR A 101 -7.88 0.63 0.72
C TYR A 101 -8.59 -0.68 1.04
N TYR A 102 -9.58 -0.64 1.92
CA TYR A 102 -10.54 -1.72 2.07
C TYR A 102 -11.77 -1.35 1.23
N GLN A 103 -12.10 -2.20 0.26
CA GLN A 103 -13.18 -2.00 -0.68
C GLN A 103 -14.20 -3.12 -0.54
N TYR A 104 -15.44 -2.78 -0.25
CA TYR A 104 -16.55 -3.71 -0.25
C TYR A 104 -17.00 -4.03 -1.67
N ASP A 105 -17.29 -5.29 -1.91
CA ASP A 105 -17.89 -5.80 -3.14
C ASP A 105 -19.27 -6.34 -2.80
N SER A 106 -20.29 -5.56 -3.14
CA SER A 106 -21.70 -5.87 -2.89
C SER A 106 -22.18 -7.13 -3.61
N ILE A 107 -21.52 -7.53 -4.71
CA ILE A 107 -21.89 -8.73 -5.48
C ILE A 107 -21.47 -10.00 -4.73
N SER A 108 -20.26 -10.01 -4.18
CA SER A 108 -19.72 -11.15 -3.43
C SER A 108 -19.95 -11.06 -1.92
N SER A 109 -20.52 -9.95 -1.45
CA SER A 109 -20.69 -9.59 -0.04
C SER A 109 -19.39 -9.74 0.76
N ASN A 110 -18.28 -9.32 0.16
CA ASN A 110 -16.95 -9.49 0.71
C ASN A 110 -16.15 -8.20 0.60
N TRP A 111 -15.18 -8.03 1.50
CA TRP A 111 -14.28 -6.90 1.47
C TRP A 111 -12.92 -7.31 0.96
N TYR A 112 -12.28 -6.36 0.30
CA TYR A 112 -11.00 -6.53 -0.29
C TYR A 112 -10.03 -5.46 0.16
N LEU A 113 -8.95 -5.86 0.82
CA LEU A 113 -7.83 -4.96 1.05
C LEU A 113 -7.06 -4.76 -0.26
N ILE A 114 -6.48 -3.57 -0.46
CA ILE A 114 -5.50 -3.16 -1.47
C ILE A 114 -4.46 -2.29 -0.75
N LYS A 115 -3.15 -2.50 -0.95
CA LYS A 115 -2.10 -1.69 -0.29
C LYS A 115 -1.22 -1.00 -1.32
N LEU A 116 -1.34 0.31 -1.53
CA LEU A 116 -0.37 1.09 -2.29
C LEU A 116 0.83 1.45 -1.42
N GLU A 117 2.05 1.19 -1.91
CA GLU A 117 3.30 1.62 -1.27
C GLU A 117 4.03 2.59 -2.20
N TYR A 118 4.52 3.71 -1.71
CA TYR A 118 5.37 4.60 -2.50
C TYR A 118 6.47 5.19 -1.64
N TYR A 119 7.58 5.53 -2.28
CA TYR A 119 8.71 6.13 -1.60
C TYR A 119 8.75 7.63 -1.90
N LYS A 120 8.56 8.44 -0.85
CA LYS A 120 8.71 9.89 -0.90
C LYS A 120 10.12 10.24 -0.46
N LEU A 121 10.95 10.68 -1.41
CA LEU A 121 12.24 11.27 -1.10
C LEU A 121 12.05 12.52 -0.23
N PRO A 122 12.98 12.81 0.69
CA PRO A 122 13.01 14.11 1.35
C PRO A 122 13.05 15.20 0.27
N MET A 123 12.19 16.21 0.38
CA MET A 123 12.31 17.40 -0.44
C MET A 123 13.59 18.09 0.02
N ASN A 124 14.64 18.01 -0.79
CA ASN A 124 15.78 18.91 -0.63
C ASN A 124 15.28 20.35 -0.88
N GLY A 125 15.99 21.33 -0.32
CA GLY A 125 15.58 22.74 -0.31
C GLY A 125 15.24 23.33 -1.69
N PRO A 126 14.77 24.59 -1.74
CA PRO A 126 14.14 25.20 -2.91
C PRO A 126 14.94 25.19 -4.23
N ASP A 127 16.23 24.84 -4.20
CA ASP A 127 17.13 24.83 -5.35
C ASP A 127 17.43 23.42 -5.92
N ASP A 128 16.83 22.35 -5.38
CA ASP A 128 17.15 20.99 -5.83
C ASP A 128 16.24 20.51 -6.97
N ILE A 129 16.82 20.35 -8.16
CA ILE A 129 16.15 19.82 -9.37
C ILE A 129 16.15 18.28 -9.26
N GLY A 130 15.40 17.74 -8.30
CA GLY A 130 15.44 16.33 -7.90
C GLY A 130 14.12 15.59 -8.13
N GLU A 131 13.67 15.47 -9.38
CA GLU A 131 12.45 14.73 -9.72
C GLU A 131 12.74 13.24 -9.90
N HIS A 132 12.66 12.47 -8.80
CA HIS A 132 12.59 11.01 -8.87
C HIS A 132 11.57 10.44 -7.88
N ILE A 133 10.29 10.54 -8.24
CA ILE A 133 9.23 9.78 -7.57
C ILE A 133 9.24 8.36 -8.13
N THR A 134 9.72 7.38 -7.34
CA THR A 134 9.57 5.97 -7.71
C THR A 134 8.24 5.48 -7.14
N TYR A 135 7.26 5.29 -8.01
CA TYR A 135 5.96 4.72 -7.64
C TYR A 135 6.02 3.19 -7.69
N THR A 136 5.91 2.53 -6.53
CA THR A 136 5.81 1.06 -6.47
C THR A 136 4.37 0.66 -6.17
N TYR A 137 3.49 0.75 -7.17
CA TYR A 137 2.09 0.35 -7.01
C TYR A 137 2.00 -1.13 -6.62
N PHE A 138 1.46 -1.39 -5.45
CA PHE A 138 1.13 -2.72 -4.98
C PHE A 138 -0.39 -2.84 -4.91
N ILE A 139 -0.98 -3.79 -5.61
CA ILE A 139 -2.41 -4.05 -5.51
C ILE A 139 -2.54 -5.54 -5.29
N LYS A 140 -2.93 -5.91 -4.08
CA LYS A 140 -3.29 -7.28 -3.73
C LYS A 140 -4.68 -7.23 -3.13
N LYS A 141 -5.55 -8.12 -3.59
CA LYS A 141 -6.96 -8.25 -3.20
C LYS A 141 -7.06 -9.37 -2.16
N TRP A 142 -7.56 -9.11 -0.96
CA TRP A 142 -7.71 -10.12 0.10
C TRP A 142 -9.10 -10.11 0.71
N ALA A 143 -9.76 -11.26 0.83
CA ALA A 143 -10.95 -11.37 1.68
C ALA A 143 -10.57 -11.05 3.14
N ILE A 144 -11.39 -10.26 3.85
CA ILE A 144 -11.12 -9.91 5.27
C ILE A 144 -11.01 -11.14 6.18
N ASP A 145 -11.71 -12.23 5.84
CA ASP A 145 -11.77 -13.43 6.68
C ASP A 145 -10.52 -14.31 6.57
N ASP A 146 -9.61 -14.03 5.63
CA ASP A 146 -8.30 -14.65 5.57
C ASP A 146 -7.35 -13.90 6.51
N CYS A 147 -7.06 -14.46 7.69
CA CYS A 147 -6.14 -13.86 8.65
C CYS A 147 -4.82 -13.43 7.98
N LEU A 148 -4.47 -12.15 8.13
CA LEU A 148 -3.20 -11.56 7.69
C LEU A 148 -2.05 -12.06 8.58
N MET A 149 -1.70 -13.34 8.46
CA MET A 149 -0.46 -13.89 9.03
C MET A 149 0.56 -14.09 7.90
N ASN A 150 1.75 -13.52 8.10
CA ASN A 150 2.95 -13.64 7.26
C ASN A 150 2.93 -12.93 5.90
N LEU A 151 3.54 -11.74 5.84
CA LEU A 151 3.99 -11.13 4.58
C LEU A 151 5.49 -10.87 4.60
N GLY A 152 6.26 -11.91 4.96
CA GLY A 152 7.67 -12.00 4.57
C GLY A 152 7.76 -12.16 3.06
N LYS A 153 8.26 -11.14 2.36
CA LYS A 153 8.93 -11.19 1.05
C LYS A 153 8.37 -12.17 -0.02
N ASN A 154 7.06 -12.26 -0.21
CA ASN A 154 6.53 -12.97 -1.37
C ASN A 154 6.36 -11.99 -2.54
N LYS A 155 6.84 -12.40 -3.73
CA LYS A 155 6.84 -11.62 -4.97
C LYS A 155 5.40 -11.48 -5.48
N PHE A 156 4.90 -10.25 -5.59
CA PHE A 156 3.50 -9.99 -5.95
C PHE A 156 3.33 -9.59 -7.41
N VAL A 157 2.17 -9.93 -7.96
CA VAL A 157 1.86 -9.86 -9.39
C VAL A 157 0.59 -9.03 -9.60
N ILE A 158 0.66 -7.97 -10.40
CA ILE A 158 -0.45 -7.02 -10.61
C ILE A 158 -1.30 -7.47 -11.79
N SER A 159 -2.58 -7.81 -11.58
CA SER A 159 -3.48 -8.15 -12.68
C SER A 159 -4.06 -6.90 -13.36
N LYS A 160 -3.87 -6.73 -14.67
CA LYS A 160 -4.43 -5.64 -15.49
C LYS A 160 -5.17 -6.16 -16.72
N ASN A 161 -6.06 -5.34 -17.28
CA ASN A 161 -6.78 -5.68 -18.52
C ASN A 161 -6.19 -4.96 -19.72
N LEU A 162 -6.14 -5.64 -20.87
CA LEU A 162 -5.71 -5.04 -22.13
C LEU A 162 -6.74 -4.07 -22.70
N LEU A 163 -6.31 -2.84 -22.96
CA LEU A 163 -7.13 -1.77 -23.55
C LEU A 163 -7.44 -2.00 -25.04
N LYS A 164 -6.53 -2.69 -25.72
CA LYS A 164 -6.59 -2.98 -27.16
C LYS A 164 -5.76 -4.21 -27.49
N ARG A 165 -5.86 -4.70 -28.72
CA ARG A 165 -4.98 -5.75 -29.24
C ARG A 165 -3.52 -5.32 -29.09
N GLN A 166 -2.73 -6.14 -28.42
CA GLN A 166 -1.36 -5.80 -28.04
C GLN A 166 -0.36 -6.87 -28.49
N PRO A 167 0.59 -6.53 -29.37
CA PRO A 167 1.71 -7.41 -29.68
C PRO A 167 2.55 -7.70 -28.44
N LEU A 168 3.06 -8.94 -28.38
CA LEU A 168 3.97 -9.38 -27.33
C LEU A 168 5.42 -9.21 -27.77
N TYR A 169 6.28 -8.78 -26.85
CA TYR A 169 7.69 -8.51 -27.10
C TYR A 169 8.58 -9.45 -26.28
N LYS A 170 9.67 -9.93 -26.88
CA LYS A 170 10.65 -10.77 -26.18
C LYS A 170 11.49 -9.95 -25.20
N LYS A 171 11.80 -8.72 -25.60
CA LYS A 171 12.40 -7.63 -24.81
C LYS A 171 11.92 -6.30 -25.38
N PRO A 172 12.07 -5.17 -24.67
CA PRO A 172 11.73 -3.86 -25.21
C PRO A 172 12.21 -3.69 -26.65
N ASN A 173 11.30 -3.23 -27.52
CA ASN A 173 11.52 -3.02 -28.95
C ASN A 173 11.75 -4.27 -29.83
N ILE A 174 11.78 -5.50 -29.29
CA ILE A 174 11.84 -6.73 -30.10
C ILE A 174 10.51 -7.47 -30.10
N LYS A 175 9.73 -7.24 -31.16
CA LYS A 175 8.39 -7.79 -31.37
C LYS A 175 8.41 -9.28 -31.74
N THR A 176 7.45 -10.04 -31.22
CA THR A 176 7.22 -11.44 -31.61
C THR A 176 6.06 -11.56 -32.60
N LYS A 177 5.78 -12.77 -33.09
CA LYS A 177 4.57 -13.04 -33.91
C LYS A 177 3.28 -13.17 -33.09
N MET A 178 3.38 -13.17 -31.75
CA MET A 178 2.24 -13.36 -30.84
C MET A 178 1.63 -12.02 -30.42
N TYR A 179 0.36 -12.05 -30.04
CA TYR A 179 -0.38 -10.91 -29.53
C TYR A 179 -1.49 -11.37 -28.59
N LEU A 180 -1.92 -10.47 -27.71
CA LEU A 180 -3.12 -10.61 -26.90
C LEU A 180 -4.23 -9.70 -27.45
N ILE A 181 -5.48 -10.00 -27.12
CA ILE A 181 -6.64 -9.24 -27.58
C ILE A 181 -7.17 -8.31 -26.48
N LYS A 182 -8.03 -7.35 -26.85
CA LYS A 182 -8.67 -6.45 -25.89
C LYS A 182 -9.46 -7.27 -24.85
N GLY A 183 -9.36 -6.89 -23.58
CA GLY A 183 -10.05 -7.55 -22.48
C GLY A 183 -9.34 -8.78 -21.91
N ASP A 184 -8.25 -9.24 -22.54
CA ASP A 184 -7.39 -10.25 -21.92
C ASP A 184 -6.80 -9.71 -20.61
N ARG A 185 -6.83 -10.55 -19.57
CA ARG A 185 -6.28 -10.24 -18.26
C ARG A 185 -4.84 -10.76 -18.16
N VAL A 186 -3.93 -9.89 -17.72
CA VAL A 186 -2.50 -10.19 -17.63
C VAL A 186 -1.95 -9.83 -16.26
N GLU A 187 -0.92 -10.54 -15.85
CA GLU A 187 -0.26 -10.46 -14.57
C GLU A 187 1.11 -9.77 -14.72
N VAL A 188 1.30 -8.56 -14.20
CA VAL A 188 2.56 -7.81 -14.30
C VAL A 188 3.57 -8.35 -13.29
N LEU A 189 4.66 -8.88 -13.81
CA LEU A 189 5.78 -9.45 -13.06
C LEU A 189 6.88 -8.43 -12.77
N GLU A 190 7.07 -7.46 -13.65
CA GLU A 190 8.13 -6.42 -13.58
C GLU A 190 7.72 -5.20 -14.40
N GLY A 191 8.17 -4.01 -14.01
CA GLY A 191 8.04 -2.79 -14.80
C GLY A 191 9.42 -2.17 -15.04
N LYS A 192 9.66 -1.71 -16.27
CA LYS A 192 10.90 -1.02 -16.65
C LYS A 192 10.59 0.06 -17.67
N ASP A 193 10.86 1.32 -17.33
CA ASP A 193 10.58 2.47 -18.18
C ASP A 193 9.11 2.46 -18.65
N ASP A 194 8.88 2.52 -19.96
CA ASP A 194 7.56 2.45 -20.60
C ASP A 194 7.06 1.02 -20.84
N TRP A 195 7.68 0.02 -20.23
CA TRP A 195 7.41 -1.40 -20.47
C TRP A 195 7.01 -2.16 -19.22
N LEU A 196 6.15 -3.15 -19.41
CA LEU A 196 5.72 -4.11 -18.40
C LEU A 196 6.07 -5.52 -18.86
N TYR A 197 6.73 -6.29 -18.01
CA TYR A 197 6.88 -7.73 -18.18
C TYR A 197 5.67 -8.40 -17.54
N ILE A 198 4.97 -9.22 -18.31
CA ILE A 198 3.69 -9.81 -17.93
C ILE A 198 3.72 -11.35 -18.00
N LEU A 199 2.74 -11.96 -17.35
CA LEU A 199 2.31 -13.34 -17.46
C LEU A 199 0.85 -13.36 -17.95
N TYR A 200 0.56 -14.18 -18.94
CA TYR A 200 -0.81 -14.41 -19.43
C TYR A 200 -1.14 -15.89 -19.33
N HIS A 201 -2.27 -16.21 -18.70
CA HIS A 201 -2.78 -17.57 -18.52
C HIS A 201 -3.79 -17.92 -19.63
N GLY A 202 -3.28 -18.41 -20.76
CA GLY A 202 -4.08 -18.91 -21.87
C GLY A 202 -4.09 -20.44 -21.93
N LYS A 203 -4.12 -21.02 -23.15
CA LYS A 203 -3.85 -22.46 -23.35
C LYS A 203 -2.46 -22.89 -22.86
N LYS A 204 -1.52 -21.94 -22.84
CA LYS A 204 -0.20 -22.05 -22.26
C LYS A 204 0.12 -20.73 -21.58
N ASP A 205 0.91 -20.79 -20.52
CA ASP A 205 1.44 -19.60 -19.87
C ASP A 205 2.42 -18.88 -20.80
N ILE A 206 2.19 -17.58 -20.99
CA ILE A 206 3.04 -16.74 -21.83
C ILE A 206 3.64 -15.63 -20.98
N LYS A 207 4.97 -15.52 -20.98
CA LYS A 207 5.68 -14.39 -20.39
C LYS A 207 6.27 -13.49 -21.46
N ALA A 208 5.98 -12.20 -21.42
CA ALA A 208 6.39 -11.27 -22.46
C ALA A 208 6.38 -9.81 -21.98
N TRP A 209 7.02 -8.93 -22.75
CA TRP A 209 6.96 -7.49 -22.55
C TRP A 209 5.81 -6.86 -23.34
N ILE A 210 5.14 -5.88 -22.75
CA ILE A 210 4.14 -5.01 -23.40
C ILE A 210 4.37 -3.54 -22.98
N PRO A 211 3.96 -2.55 -23.77
CA PRO A 211 3.99 -1.15 -23.38
C PRO A 211 3.02 -0.87 -22.21
N LYS A 212 3.44 -0.04 -21.25
CA LYS A 212 2.68 0.27 -20.03
C LYS A 212 1.30 0.87 -20.31
N ASN A 213 1.17 1.66 -21.37
CA ASN A 213 -0.09 2.27 -21.82
C ASN A 213 -1.05 1.30 -22.54
N SER A 214 -0.73 0.00 -22.58
CA SER A 214 -1.57 -1.01 -23.25
C SER A 214 -2.60 -1.63 -22.32
N VAL A 215 -2.54 -1.29 -21.03
CA VAL A 215 -3.33 -1.91 -19.97
C VAL A 215 -3.88 -0.88 -19.00
N GLU A 216 -5.07 -1.15 -18.45
CA GLU A 216 -5.67 -0.42 -17.31
C GLU A 216 -5.70 -1.31 -16.06
#